data_AF-A0A5W8UWN8-F1
#
_entry.id   AF-A0A5W8UWN8-F1
#
_cell.length_a   1.000
_cell.length_b   1.000
_cell.length_c   1.000
_cell.angle_alpha   90.00
_cell.angle_beta   90.00
_cell.angle_gamma   90.00
#
_symmetry.space_group_name_H-M   'P 1'
#
loop_
_entity.id
_entity.type
_entity.pdbx_description
1 polymer ?
#
loop_
_entity_poly.entity_id
_entity_poly.type
_entity_poly.pdbx_seq_one_letter_code
_entity_poly.pdbx_strand_id
1 'polypeptide(L)' 'MRVPLIIDGTDAVYNATRAALLAIFQHNKSAGEDRKITSVALPAMGAGCSQVPPDSVARQIVLI' A
#
# COMPACT_ATOMS: atom_id res chain seq x y z
N MET A 1 -6.37 8.27 17.62
CA MET A 1 -5.57 7.27 16.87
C MET A 1 -5.64 5.95 17.59
N ARG A 2 -5.73 4.82 16.87
CA ARG A 2 -5.69 3.48 17.48
C ARG A 2 -4.23 3.13 17.82
N VAL A 3 -4.01 2.40 18.91
CA VAL A 3 -2.67 1.93 19.31
C VAL A 3 -2.07 1.07 18.19
N PRO A 4 -0.79 1.23 17.81
CA PRO A 4 -0.16 0.38 16.80
C PRO A 4 -0.27 -1.09 17.19
N LEU A 5 -0.72 -1.91 16.25
CA LEU A 5 -0.78 -3.36 16.40
C LEU A 5 0.33 -4.00 15.57
N ILE A 6 0.93 -5.06 16.11
CA ILE A 6 1.81 -5.94 15.36
C ILE A 6 0.95 -6.69 14.34
N ILE A 7 1.30 -6.59 13.07
CA ILE A 7 0.56 -7.20 11.95
C ILE A 7 1.46 -8.15 11.14
N ASP A 8 2.60 -8.54 11.72
CA ASP A 8 3.46 -9.56 11.14
C ASP A 8 2.68 -10.88 10.94
N GLY A 9 2.99 -11.58 9.85
CA GLY A 9 2.28 -12.79 9.42
C GLY A 9 0.88 -12.57 8.81
N THR A 10 0.43 -11.32 8.64
CA THR A 10 -0.85 -11.00 7.97
C THR A 10 -0.66 -10.46 6.56
N ASP A 11 -1.77 -10.36 5.81
CA ASP A 11 -1.86 -9.76 4.47
C ASP A 11 -2.16 -8.24 4.51
N ALA A 12 -2.00 -7.59 5.67
CA ALA A 12 -2.33 -6.19 5.85
C ALA A 12 -1.50 -5.26 4.94
N VAL A 13 -0.25 -5.64 4.63
CA VAL A 13 0.63 -4.87 3.72
C VAL A 13 0.14 -4.97 2.29
N TYR A 14 -0.21 -6.17 1.83
CA TYR A 14 -0.86 -6.40 0.55
C TYR A 14 -2.15 -5.58 0.42
N ASN A 15 -3.06 -5.69 1.39
CA ASN A 15 -4.36 -5.03 1.38
C ASN A 15 -4.24 -3.50 1.36
N ALA A 16 -3.35 -2.93 2.18
CA ALA A 16 -3.11 -1.49 2.19
C ALA A 16 -2.56 -1.00 0.84
N THR A 17 -1.60 -1.73 0.27
CA THR A 17 -0.97 -1.34 -1.00
C THR A 17 -1.96 -1.44 -2.15
N ARG A 18 -2.76 -2.51 -2.19
CA ARG A 18 -3.85 -2.69 -3.15
C ARG A 18 -4.92 -1.60 -3.01
N ALA A 19 -5.30 -1.24 -1.80
CA ALA A 19 -6.26 -0.15 -1.55
C ALA A 19 -5.76 1.19 -2.08
N ALA A 20 -4.47 1.50 -1.90
CA ALA A 20 -3.86 2.71 -2.45
C ALA A 20 -3.93 2.75 -3.98
N LEU A 21 -3.57 1.66 -4.66
CA LEU A 21 -3.65 1.56 -6.12
C LEU A 21 -5.09 1.63 -6.64
N LEU A 22 -6.05 1.01 -5.95
CA LEU A 22 -7.47 1.10 -6.30
C LEU A 22 -8.00 2.54 -6.16
N ALA A 23 -7.58 3.27 -5.13
CA ALA A 23 -7.95 4.68 -4.96
C ALA A 23 -7.40 5.53 -6.12
N ILE A 24 -6.14 5.31 -6.52
CA ILE A 24 -5.53 5.99 -7.67
C ILE A 24 -6.27 5.64 -8.96
N PHE A 25 -6.57 4.36 -9.19
CA PHE A 25 -7.33 3.91 -10.35
C PHE A 25 -8.69 4.60 -10.42
N GLN A 26 -9.41 4.66 -9.29
CA GLN A 26 -10.72 5.29 -9.22
C GLN A 26 -10.64 6.81 -9.46
N HIS A 27 -9.63 7.48 -8.92
CA HIS A 27 -9.35 8.90 -9.20
C HIS A 27 -9.10 9.11 -10.70
N ASN A 28 -8.24 8.30 -11.31
CA ASN A 28 -7.87 8.41 -12.72
C ASN A 28 -9.05 8.17 -13.68
N LYS A 29 -10.07 7.40 -13.29
CA LYS A 29 -11.29 7.22 -14.09
C LYS A 29 -12.12 8.50 -14.20
N SER A 30 -12.12 9.33 -13.16
CA SER A 30 -12.88 10.58 -13.10
C SER A 30 -12.05 11.83 -13.44
N ALA A 31 -10.71 11.71 -13.40
CA ALA A 31 -9.81 12.80 -13.69
C ALA A 31 -9.65 13.02 -15.21
N GLY A 32 -9.59 14.29 -15.62
CA GLY A 32 -9.14 14.64 -16.97
C GLY A 32 -7.67 14.26 -17.18
N GLU A 33 -7.24 14.08 -18.44
CA GLU A 33 -5.90 13.56 -18.80
C GLU A 33 -4.75 14.26 -18.04
N ASP A 34 -4.79 15.59 -17.94
CA ASP A 34 -3.74 16.39 -17.29
C ASP A 34 -3.64 16.19 -15.77
N ARG A 35 -4.62 15.52 -15.16
CA ARG A 35 -4.72 15.30 -13.70
C ARG A 35 -4.60 13.83 -13.31
N LYS A 36 -4.28 12.94 -14.25
CA LYS A 36 -4.05 11.52 -13.98
C LYS A 36 -2.73 11.32 -13.24
N ILE A 37 -2.79 10.48 -12.21
CA ILE A 37 -1.63 10.03 -11.47
C ILE A 37 -1.01 8.86 -12.24
N THR A 38 0.15 9.07 -12.85
CA THR A 38 0.86 8.06 -13.66
C THR A 38 1.95 7.34 -12.88
N SER A 39 2.44 7.94 -11.79
CA SER A 39 3.43 7.35 -10.90
C SER A 39 3.11 7.68 -9.44
N VAL A 40 3.42 6.74 -8.55
CA VAL A 40 3.27 6.91 -7.11
C VAL A 40 4.44 6.24 -6.41
N ALA A 41 5.00 6.92 -5.40
CA ALA A 41 5.95 6.33 -4.49
C ALA A 41 5.20 5.92 -3.22
N LEU A 42 5.27 4.64 -2.86
CA LEU A 42 4.65 4.10 -1.65
C LEU A 42 5.75 3.81 -0.63
N PRO A 43 5.55 4.14 0.66
CA PRO A 43 6.47 3.74 1.70
C PRO A 43 6.42 2.21 1.91
N ALA A 44 7.43 1.65 2.58
CA ALA A 44 7.43 0.25 3.02
C ALA A 44 6.35 0.06 4.11
N MET A 45 5.11 -0.16 3.67
CA MET A 45 3.96 -0.26 4.57
C MET A 45 4.10 -1.43 5.52
N GLY A 46 3.86 -1.20 6.81
CA GLY A 46 3.98 -2.22 7.85
C GLY A 46 5.41 -2.51 8.36
N ALA A 47 6.46 -1.97 7.71
CA ALA A 47 7.86 -2.23 8.10
C ALA A 47 8.34 -1.45 9.35
N GLY A 48 7.55 -0.49 9.85
CA GLY A 48 7.87 0.32 11.02
C GLY A 48 7.33 -0.29 12.32
N CYS A 49 6.46 0.45 13.01
CA CYS A 49 5.86 0.03 14.30
C CYS A 49 5.07 -1.30 14.24
N SER A 50 4.67 -1.69 13.03
CA SER A 50 3.90 -2.90 12.74
C SER A 50 4.74 -4.18 12.64
N GLN A 51 6.08 -4.04 12.64
CA GLN A 51 7.07 -5.10 12.73
C GLN A 51 7.03 -6.16 11.61
N VAL A 52 6.51 -5.83 10.43
CA VAL A 52 6.58 -6.75 9.28
C VAL A 52 8.01 -6.73 8.71
N PRO A 53 8.69 -7.89 8.58
CA PRO A 53 10.04 -7.93 8.03
C PRO A 53 10.09 -7.36 6.61
N PRO A 54 11.14 -6.60 6.23
CA PRO A 54 11.26 -5.98 4.90
C PRO A 54 11.09 -6.98 3.75
N ASP A 55 11.64 -8.19 3.87
CA ASP A 55 11.48 -9.23 2.84
C ASP A 55 10.04 -9.71 2.69
N SER A 56 9.28 -9.74 3.79
CA SER A 56 7.86 -10.10 3.78
C SER A 56 7.03 -8.99 3.12
N VAL A 57 7.33 -7.72 3.44
CA VAL A 57 6.75 -6.55 2.77
C VAL A 57 7.00 -6.60 1.27
N ALA A 58 8.25 -6.82 0.85
CA ALA A 58 8.63 -6.89 -0.55
C ALA A 58 7.90 -8.02 -1.28
N ARG A 59 7.83 -9.22 -0.68
CA ARG A 59 7.07 -10.35 -1.24
C ARG A 59 5.59 -10.02 -1.42
N GLN A 60 4.97 -9.36 -0.44
CA GLN A 60 3.57 -8.96 -0.54
C GLN A 60 3.34 -7.90 -1.63
N ILE A 61 4.27 -6.95 -1.82
CA ILE A 61 4.15 -5.93 -2.87
C ILE A 61 4.31 -6.54 -4.27
N VAL A 62 5.21 -7.51 -4.45
CA VAL A 62 5.43 -8.20 -5.75
C VAL A 62 4.20 -9.01 -6.20
N LEU A 63 3.34 -9.43 -5.28
CA LEU A 63 2.15 -10.23 -5.58
C LEU A 63 0.92 -9.41 -6.01
N ILE A 64 1.02 -8.07 -6.03
CA ILE A 64 -0.08 -7.15 -6.40
C ILE A 64 -0.23 -7.06 -7.91
#